data_AF-A0A520WDG9-F1
#
_entry.id   AF-A0A520WDG9-F1
#
_cell.length_a   1.000
_cell.length_b   1.000
_cell.length_c   1.000
_cell.angle_alpha   90.00
_cell.angle_beta   90.00
_cell.angle_gamma   90.00
#
_symmetry.space_group_name_H-M   'P 1'
#
loop_
_entity.id
_entity.type
_entity.pdbx_description
1 polymer ?
#
loop_
_entity_poly.entity_id
_entity_poly.type
_entity_poly.pdbx_seq_one_letter_code
_entity_poly.pdbx_strand_id
1 'polypeptide(L)'
;PAYSEDEDVICAGIKFNFARQLIDKGKNSNYCLADFIAPKNDYIGTFAVTTGHGLEKIVKYYEDQNDDYNAIMVKVLADRLAEALTERMHERVRKEFWGYAANEQLSNDELIKEEYVGIRPAPGYPACPNHKEKDKIWKLLQVKENTGITLTENRAMYPAASVCGWYFSHPDSKYFSVINN
;
A
#
# COMPACT_ATOMS: atom_id res chain seq x y z
N PRO A 1 9.22 -6.93 13.09
CA PRO A 1 8.49 -7.08 14.38
C PRO A 1 7.69 -5.82 14.69
N ALA A 2 6.47 -5.99 15.15
CA ALA A 2 5.56 -4.93 15.51
C ALA A 2 4.65 -5.37 16.65
N TYR A 3 3.98 -4.40 17.26
CA TYR A 3 2.90 -4.63 18.21
C TYR A 3 1.89 -3.49 18.13
N SER A 4 0.65 -3.77 18.50
CA SER A 4 -0.40 -2.76 18.64
C SER A 4 -0.49 -2.20 20.05
N GLU A 5 -0.84 -0.92 20.14
CA GLU A 5 -1.21 -0.23 21.36
C GLU A 5 -2.33 0.75 20.98
N ASP A 6 -3.56 0.48 21.44
CA ASP A 6 -4.77 1.20 21.04
C ASP A 6 -4.97 1.25 19.51
N GLU A 7 -5.04 2.45 18.92
CA GLU A 7 -5.13 2.69 17.48
C GLU A 7 -3.79 2.69 16.73
N ASP A 8 -2.70 2.40 17.43
CA ASP A 8 -1.35 2.53 16.91
C ASP A 8 -0.67 1.17 16.68
N VAL A 9 0.20 1.11 15.68
CA VAL A 9 1.13 -0.01 15.48
C VAL A 9 2.56 0.51 15.52
N ILE A 10 3.35 -0.04 16.43
CA ILE A 10 4.75 0.34 16.62
C ILE A 10 5.65 -0.69 15.93
N CYS A 11 6.50 -0.25 15.01
CA CYS A 11 7.48 -1.07 14.30
C CYS A 11 8.81 -0.33 14.22
N ALA A 12 9.89 -0.95 14.69
CA ALA A 12 11.25 -0.37 14.67
C ALA A 12 11.33 1.07 15.24
N GLY A 13 10.58 1.37 16.31
CA GLY A 13 10.51 2.69 16.93
C GLY A 13 9.71 3.74 16.14
N ILE A 14 9.09 3.36 15.02
CA ILE A 14 8.15 4.16 14.25
C ILE A 14 6.72 3.76 14.62
N LYS A 15 5.87 4.75 14.90
CA LYS A 15 4.49 4.56 15.31
C LYS A 15 3.54 4.91 14.16
N PHE A 16 2.88 3.93 13.56
CA PHE A 16 1.81 4.14 12.57
C PHE A 16 0.48 4.37 13.29
N ASN A 17 -0.28 5.38 12.84
CA ASN A 17 -1.58 5.72 13.43
C ASN A 17 -2.70 5.27 12.50
N PHE A 18 -3.65 4.49 13.01
CA PHE A 18 -4.79 4.00 12.23
C PHE A 18 -6.10 4.50 12.83
N ALA A 19 -6.96 5.08 11.99
CA ALA A 19 -8.25 5.56 12.47
C ALA A 19 -9.20 4.40 12.78
N ARG A 20 -9.98 4.55 13.86
CA ARG A 20 -11.07 3.64 14.21
C ARG A 20 -12.38 4.13 13.60
N GLN A 21 -13.24 3.20 13.22
CA GLN A 21 -14.63 3.52 12.87
C GLN A 21 -15.38 4.09 14.08
N LEU A 22 -16.19 5.12 13.86
CA LEU A 22 -16.97 5.81 14.91
C LEU A 22 -18.48 5.78 14.61
N ILE A 23 -18.93 4.73 13.93
CA ILE A 23 -20.33 4.50 13.59
C ILE A 23 -21.00 3.59 14.62
N ASP A 24 -22.28 3.83 14.92
CA ASP A 24 -23.07 2.90 15.73
C ASP A 24 -23.43 1.68 14.88
N LYS A 25 -22.85 0.53 15.23
CA LYS A 25 -23.16 -0.76 14.60
C LYS A 25 -23.87 -1.73 15.54
N GLY A 26 -24.45 -1.23 16.63
CA GLY A 26 -25.06 -2.04 17.68
C GLY A 26 -24.04 -3.00 18.30
N LYS A 27 -24.19 -4.30 18.03
CA LYS A 27 -23.32 -5.35 18.60
C LYS A 27 -22.04 -5.60 17.82
N ASN A 28 -21.89 -5.03 16.62
CA ASN A 28 -20.71 -5.26 15.79
C ASN A 28 -19.57 -4.33 16.19
N SER A 29 -18.34 -4.83 16.06
CA SER A 29 -17.13 -4.05 16.38
C SER A 29 -16.86 -2.93 15.37
N ASN A 30 -16.34 -1.83 15.90
CA ASN A 30 -15.76 -0.74 15.12
C ASN A 30 -14.30 -1.04 14.80
N TYR A 31 -14.02 -1.24 13.52
CA TYR A 31 -12.72 -1.70 13.06
C TYR A 31 -11.66 -0.58 13.10
N CYS A 32 -10.46 -0.96 13.47
CA CYS A 32 -9.21 -0.23 13.27
C CYS A 32 -8.17 -1.18 12.65
N LEU A 33 -7.28 -0.70 11.78
CA LEU A 33 -6.25 -1.55 11.19
C LEU A 33 -5.27 -2.08 12.25
N ALA A 34 -5.07 -1.34 13.35
CA ALA A 34 -4.27 -1.79 14.48
C ALA A 34 -4.82 -3.06 15.16
N ASP A 35 -6.13 -3.31 15.06
CA ASP A 35 -6.78 -4.51 15.63
C ASP A 35 -6.28 -5.81 14.98
N PHE A 36 -5.70 -5.72 13.77
CA PHE A 36 -5.14 -6.87 13.04
C PHE A 36 -3.66 -7.16 13.36
N ILE A 37 -3.11 -6.51 14.38
CA ILE A 37 -1.76 -6.74 14.88
C ILE A 37 -1.86 -7.07 16.37
N ALA A 38 -1.20 -8.13 16.81
CA ALA A 38 -1.24 -8.53 18.22
C ALA A 38 -0.52 -7.49 19.12
N PRO A 39 -0.94 -7.33 20.39
CA PRO A 39 -0.30 -6.40 21.32
C PRO A 39 1.16 -6.73 21.68
N LYS A 40 1.66 -7.92 21.30
CA LYS A 40 3.05 -8.37 21.47
C LYS A 40 3.41 -9.40 20.39
N ASN A 41 4.69 -9.44 20.01
CA ASN A 41 5.30 -10.49 19.18
C ASN A 41 4.66 -10.71 17.80
N ASP A 42 4.22 -9.65 17.14
CA ASP A 42 3.65 -9.72 15.78
C ASP A 42 4.56 -9.01 14.77
N TYR A 43 4.09 -8.86 13.53
CA TYR A 43 4.80 -8.29 12.41
C TYR A 43 3.87 -7.44 11.55
N ILE A 44 4.42 -6.37 11.00
CA ILE A 44 3.80 -5.58 9.93
C ILE A 44 4.85 -5.40 8.84
N GLY A 45 4.44 -5.49 7.58
CA GLY A 45 5.28 -5.15 6.43
C GLY A 45 4.95 -3.76 5.89
N THR A 46 5.87 -3.17 5.14
CA THR A 46 5.63 -1.95 4.36
C THR A 46 6.29 -2.06 2.99
N PHE A 47 5.78 -1.31 2.02
CA PHE A 47 6.35 -1.27 0.67
C PHE A 47 6.22 0.12 0.05
N ALA A 48 7.09 0.38 -0.92
CA ALA A 48 6.96 1.45 -1.90
C ALA A 48 7.54 0.94 -3.22
N VAL A 49 6.74 0.99 -4.29
CA VAL A 49 7.11 0.51 -5.62
C VAL A 49 6.83 1.59 -6.66
N THR A 50 7.57 1.56 -7.76
CA THR A 50 7.35 2.46 -8.89
C THR A 50 7.77 1.81 -10.19
N THR A 51 7.09 2.20 -11.26
CA THR A 51 7.41 1.88 -12.66
C THR A 51 7.55 3.16 -13.48
N GLY A 52 7.46 4.33 -12.83
CA GLY A 52 7.38 5.63 -13.50
C GLY A 52 8.73 6.31 -13.77
N HIS A 53 9.87 5.71 -13.41
CA HIS A 53 11.16 6.32 -13.71
C HIS A 53 11.38 6.49 -15.21
N GLY A 54 11.70 7.72 -15.64
CA GLY A 54 11.90 8.04 -17.04
C GLY A 54 10.62 8.21 -17.86
N LEU A 55 9.43 8.01 -17.27
CA LEU A 55 8.14 8.15 -17.96
C LEU A 55 7.98 9.53 -18.60
N GLU A 56 8.38 10.60 -17.89
CA GLU A 56 8.27 11.97 -18.42
C GLU A 56 9.04 12.17 -19.73
N LYS A 57 10.18 11.51 -19.90
CA LYS A 57 10.96 11.60 -21.16
C LYS A 57 10.22 10.93 -22.31
N ILE A 58 9.57 9.80 -22.04
CA ILE A 58 8.79 9.05 -23.03
C ILE A 58 7.52 9.82 -23.40
N VAL A 59 6.83 10.36 -22.39
CA VAL A 59 5.66 11.23 -22.58
C VAL A 59 6.03 12.43 -23.43
N LYS A 60 7.10 13.15 -23.06
CA LYS A 60 7.57 14.32 -23.79
C LYS A 60 7.93 13.99 -25.24
N TYR A 61 8.55 12.84 -25.48
CA TYR A 61 8.86 12.37 -26.84
C TYR A 61 7.62 12.25 -27.72
N TYR A 62 6.50 11.74 -27.20
CA TYR A 62 5.23 11.66 -27.94
C TYR A 62 4.52 13.01 -28.04
N GLU A 63 4.53 13.82 -26.97
CA GLU A 63 3.96 15.18 -26.99
C GLU A 63 4.67 16.10 -28.01
N ASP A 64 6.00 16.01 -28.12
CA ASP A 64 6.80 16.76 -29.10
C ASP A 64 6.50 16.35 -30.57
N GLN A 65 5.87 15.20 -30.78
CA GLN A 65 5.40 14.70 -32.08
C GLN A 65 3.90 14.92 -32.31
N ASN A 66 3.20 15.62 -31.39
CA ASN A 66 1.75 15.76 -31.40
C ASN A 66 1.00 14.41 -31.38
N ASP A 67 1.60 13.39 -30.78
CA ASP A 67 1.03 12.05 -30.61
C ASP A 67 0.40 11.92 -29.21
N ASP A 68 -0.73 12.61 -29.02
CA ASP A 68 -1.43 12.64 -27.73
C ASP A 68 -1.92 11.25 -27.30
N TYR A 69 -2.27 10.39 -28.27
CA TYR A 69 -2.71 9.02 -27.99
C TYR A 69 -1.61 8.21 -27.30
N ASN A 70 -0.40 8.18 -27.87
CA ASN A 70 0.70 7.43 -27.26
C ASN A 70 1.20 8.10 -25.98
N ALA A 71 1.18 9.43 -25.88
CA ALA A 71 1.49 10.13 -24.64
C ALA A 71 0.54 9.74 -23.48
N ILE A 72 -0.76 9.58 -23.75
CA ILE A 72 -1.73 9.07 -22.78
C ILE A 72 -1.52 7.58 -22.54
N MET A 73 -1.32 6.78 -23.59
CA MET A 73 -1.17 5.34 -23.49
C MET A 73 0.00 4.94 -22.59
N VAL A 74 1.16 5.60 -22.72
CA VAL A 74 2.31 5.28 -21.86
C VAL A 74 2.07 5.65 -20.39
N LYS A 75 1.30 6.71 -20.11
CA LYS A 75 0.88 7.06 -18.74
C LYS A 75 -0.02 5.96 -18.15
N VAL A 76 -1.00 5.49 -18.92
CA VAL A 76 -1.89 4.39 -18.53
C VAL A 76 -1.11 3.09 -18.31
N LEU A 77 -0.20 2.73 -19.22
CA LEU A 77 0.63 1.53 -19.08
C LEU A 77 1.51 1.59 -17.84
N ALA A 78 2.15 2.74 -17.56
CA ALA A 78 2.97 2.90 -16.37
C ALA A 78 2.15 2.69 -15.09
N ASP A 79 0.95 3.29 -15.03
CA ASP A 79 0.02 3.12 -13.91
C ASP A 79 -0.40 1.65 -13.72
N ARG A 80 -0.79 0.96 -14.81
CA ARG A 80 -1.13 -0.48 -14.75
C ARG A 80 0.06 -1.34 -14.32
N LEU A 81 1.27 -1.01 -14.75
CA LEU A 81 2.49 -1.70 -14.33
C LEU A 81 2.81 -1.46 -12.84
N ALA A 82 2.53 -0.27 -12.30
CA ALA A 82 2.73 0.02 -10.88
C ALA A 82 1.79 -0.82 -10.00
N GLU A 83 0.52 -0.97 -10.41
CA GLU A 83 -0.43 -1.84 -9.73
C GLU A 83 -0.06 -3.33 -9.86
N ALA A 84 0.33 -3.78 -11.05
CA ALA A 84 0.79 -5.15 -11.26
C ALA A 84 2.05 -5.48 -10.43
N LEU A 85 2.99 -4.53 -10.32
CA LEU A 85 4.17 -4.67 -9.46
C LEU A 85 3.77 -4.73 -7.98
N THR A 86 2.78 -3.95 -7.57
CA THR A 86 2.24 -3.99 -6.21
C THR A 86 1.65 -5.36 -5.88
N GLU A 87 0.82 -5.92 -6.79
CA GLU A 87 0.24 -7.26 -6.63
C GLU A 87 1.32 -8.33 -6.57
N ARG A 88 2.28 -8.29 -7.50
CA ARG A 88 3.38 -9.26 -7.55
C ARG A 88 4.25 -9.17 -6.29
N MET A 89 4.55 -7.97 -5.80
CA MET A 89 5.30 -7.82 -4.54
C MET A 89 4.51 -8.34 -3.35
N HIS A 90 3.20 -8.11 -3.30
CA HIS A 90 2.35 -8.66 -2.25
C HIS A 90 2.38 -10.19 -2.28
N GLU A 91 2.18 -10.82 -3.44
CA GLU A 91 2.25 -12.27 -3.63
C GLU A 91 3.59 -12.84 -3.13
N ARG A 92 4.72 -12.21 -3.49
CA ARG A 92 6.04 -12.61 -2.99
C ARG A 92 6.18 -12.43 -1.49
N VAL A 93 5.59 -11.40 -0.90
CA VAL A 93 5.60 -11.23 0.55
C VAL A 93 4.84 -12.38 1.22
N ARG A 94 3.66 -12.73 0.74
CA ARG A 94 2.87 -13.85 1.30
C ARG A 94 3.62 -15.18 1.20
N LYS A 95 4.28 -15.45 0.07
CA LYS A 95 4.88 -16.74 -0.25
C LYS A 95 6.35 -16.89 0.16
N GLU A 96 7.15 -15.83 0.04
CA GLU A 96 8.61 -15.89 0.13
C GLU A 96 9.14 -15.07 1.32
N PHE A 97 8.81 -13.78 1.41
CA PHE A 97 9.47 -12.88 2.38
C PHE A 97 8.89 -12.98 3.79
N TRP A 98 7.55 -13.03 3.90
CA TRP A 98 6.85 -13.30 5.15
C TRP A 98 6.54 -14.80 5.26
N GLY A 99 6.14 -15.41 4.15
CA GLY A 99 6.10 -16.88 4.02
C GLY A 99 4.93 -17.56 4.74
N TYR A 100 3.90 -16.82 5.17
CA TYR A 100 2.73 -17.42 5.82
C TYR A 100 1.82 -18.20 4.85
N ALA A 101 2.01 -18.05 3.55
CA ALA A 101 1.25 -18.73 2.50
C ALA A 101 2.17 -19.36 1.45
N ALA A 102 3.26 -20.03 1.85
CA ALA A 102 4.28 -20.57 0.94
C ALA A 102 3.75 -21.49 -0.18
N ASN A 103 2.63 -22.20 0.07
CA ASN A 103 2.01 -23.12 -0.89
C ASN A 103 0.87 -22.47 -1.71
N GLU A 104 0.67 -21.15 -1.62
CA GLU A 104 -0.38 -20.44 -2.36
C GLU A 104 -0.19 -20.58 -3.88
N GLN A 105 -1.25 -21.00 -4.56
CA GLN A 105 -1.32 -21.12 -6.02
C GLN A 105 -2.62 -20.49 -6.50
N LEU A 106 -2.62 -19.17 -6.63
CA LEU A 106 -3.75 -18.41 -7.16
C LEU A 106 -3.48 -18.00 -8.61
N SER A 107 -4.52 -18.06 -9.42
CA SER A 107 -4.57 -17.44 -10.74
C SER A 107 -4.66 -15.91 -10.62
N ASN A 108 -4.38 -15.21 -11.72
CA ASN A 108 -4.49 -13.75 -11.74
C ASN A 108 -5.92 -13.26 -11.44
N ASP A 109 -6.94 -13.99 -11.86
CA ASP A 109 -8.35 -13.63 -11.59
C ASP A 109 -8.69 -13.77 -10.10
N GLU A 110 -8.14 -14.79 -9.43
CA GLU A 110 -8.29 -14.98 -7.98
C GLU A 110 -7.51 -13.91 -7.20
N LEU A 111 -6.34 -13.48 -7.69
CA LEU A 111 -5.59 -12.35 -7.12
C LEU A 111 -6.40 -11.03 -7.22
N ILE A 112 -7.03 -10.76 -8.38
CA ILE A 112 -7.88 -9.57 -8.57
C ILE A 112 -9.08 -9.57 -7.63
N LYS A 113 -9.64 -10.75 -7.35
CA LYS A 113 -10.74 -10.94 -6.40
C LYS A 113 -10.29 -10.95 -4.93
N GLU A 114 -8.99 -10.78 -4.68
CA GLU A 114 -8.39 -10.78 -3.36
C GLU A 114 -8.62 -12.09 -2.58
N GLU A 115 -8.60 -13.24 -3.27
CA GLU A 115 -8.85 -14.57 -2.65
C GLU A 115 -7.67 -15.10 -1.80
N TYR A 116 -6.63 -14.28 -1.59
CA TYR A 116 -5.52 -14.57 -0.70
C TYR A 116 -5.82 -14.16 0.75
N VAL A 117 -5.01 -14.67 1.68
CA VAL A 117 -5.02 -14.23 3.08
C VAL A 117 -4.19 -12.94 3.24
N GLY A 118 -4.72 -11.99 4.01
CA GLY A 118 -4.04 -10.72 4.33
C GLY A 118 -4.44 -9.56 3.42
N ILE A 119 -4.04 -8.34 3.80
CA ILE A 119 -4.36 -7.10 3.07
C ILE A 119 -3.14 -6.20 2.91
N ARG A 120 -3.21 -5.26 1.94
CA ARG A 120 -2.16 -4.29 1.65
C ARG A 120 -2.63 -2.81 1.64
N PRO A 121 -3.26 -2.31 2.72
CA PRO A 121 -3.83 -0.97 2.75
C PRO A 121 -2.78 0.11 2.45
N ALA A 122 -3.21 1.18 1.80
CA ALA A 122 -2.36 2.27 1.36
C ALA A 122 -2.84 3.61 1.96
N PRO A 123 -1.94 4.46 2.50
CA PRO A 123 -2.34 5.76 3.03
C PRO A 123 -3.05 6.63 1.99
N GLY A 124 -4.22 7.15 2.36
CA GLY A 124 -5.13 7.90 1.50
C GLY A 124 -6.39 7.12 1.10
N TYR A 125 -6.41 5.80 1.32
CA TYR A 125 -7.59 4.96 1.07
C TYR A 125 -8.58 4.99 2.25
N PRO A 126 -9.83 4.54 2.06
CA PRO A 126 -10.88 4.65 3.08
C PRO A 126 -10.56 4.05 4.45
N ALA A 127 -9.74 3.00 4.54
CA ALA A 127 -9.34 2.39 5.81
C ALA A 127 -8.27 3.21 6.57
N CYS A 128 -7.55 4.09 5.86
CA CYS A 128 -6.41 4.85 6.37
C CYS A 128 -6.24 6.17 5.58
N PRO A 129 -7.19 7.12 5.70
CA PRO A 129 -7.24 8.30 4.83
C PRO A 129 -6.11 9.32 5.08
N ASN A 130 -5.37 9.20 6.19
CA ASN A 130 -4.32 10.12 6.54
C ASN A 130 -3.06 9.92 5.69
N HIS A 131 -2.88 10.79 4.69
CA HIS A 131 -1.70 10.80 3.82
C HIS A 131 -0.37 11.06 4.55
N LYS A 132 -0.37 11.66 5.75
CA LYS A 132 0.87 11.90 6.52
C LYS A 132 1.55 10.61 6.97
N GLU A 133 0.81 9.49 7.00
CA GLU A 133 1.41 8.20 7.33
C GLU A 133 2.47 7.76 6.31
N LYS A 134 2.45 8.28 5.08
CA LYS A 134 3.53 8.06 4.10
C LYS A 134 4.88 8.53 4.61
N ASP A 135 4.94 9.63 5.38
CA ASP A 135 6.19 10.17 5.91
C ASP A 135 6.92 9.12 6.78
N LYS A 136 6.15 8.27 7.47
CA LYS A 136 6.65 7.18 8.31
C LYS A 136 7.13 5.99 7.49
N ILE A 137 6.42 5.63 6.41
CA ILE A 137 6.87 4.61 5.45
C ILE A 137 8.19 5.05 4.81
N TRP A 138 8.28 6.31 4.39
CA TRP A 138 9.48 6.90 3.80
C TRP A 138 10.67 6.80 4.73
N LYS A 139 10.48 7.15 6.00
CA LYS A 139 11.52 7.04 7.03
C LYS A 139 11.94 5.60 7.29
N LEU A 140 10.98 4.68 7.40
CA LEU A 140 11.25 3.27 7.74
C LEU A 140 12.06 2.58 6.64
N LEU A 141 11.65 2.76 5.38
CA LEU A 141 12.24 2.05 4.24
C LEU A 141 13.37 2.83 3.56
N GLN A 142 13.66 4.07 3.97
CA GLN A 142 14.57 4.97 3.25
C GLN A 142 14.20 5.02 1.76
N VAL A 143 12.91 5.29 1.50
CA VAL A 143 12.31 5.09 0.16
C VAL A 143 13.05 5.91 -0.89
N LYS A 144 13.35 7.18 -0.60
CA LYS A 144 14.03 8.07 -1.56
C LYS A 144 15.41 7.54 -1.93
N GLU A 145 16.15 7.03 -0.97
CA GLU A 145 17.52 6.53 -1.15
C GLU A 145 17.52 5.22 -1.92
N ASN A 146 16.58 4.32 -1.61
CA ASN A 146 16.53 2.97 -2.18
C ASN A 146 15.83 2.88 -3.53
N THR A 147 14.87 3.77 -3.80
CA THR A 147 14.05 3.71 -5.02
C THR A 147 14.02 5.01 -5.80
N GLY A 148 14.43 6.14 -5.22
CA GLY A 148 14.30 7.44 -5.86
C GLY A 148 12.88 8.02 -5.83
N ILE A 149 11.89 7.34 -5.23
CA ILE A 149 10.53 7.86 -5.11
C ILE A 149 10.51 8.96 -4.04
N THR A 150 9.92 10.11 -4.37
CA THR A 150 9.78 11.27 -3.48
C THR A 150 8.32 11.54 -3.12
N LEU A 151 8.12 12.35 -2.08
CA LEU A 151 6.82 12.91 -1.71
C LEU A 151 6.79 14.40 -2.04
N THR A 152 5.70 14.87 -2.64
CA THR A 152 5.42 16.30 -2.77
C THR A 152 4.96 16.89 -1.44
N GLU A 153 4.76 18.22 -1.38
CA GLU A 153 4.25 18.91 -0.18
C GLU A 153 2.90 18.34 0.30
N ASN A 154 2.08 17.86 -0.64
CA ASN A 154 0.78 17.23 -0.37
C ASN A 154 0.87 15.70 -0.19
N ARG A 155 2.08 15.12 -0.09
CA ARG A 155 2.34 13.67 -0.02
C ARG A 155 1.76 12.87 -1.20
N ALA A 156 1.67 13.51 -2.37
CA ALA A 156 1.59 12.76 -3.62
C ALA A 156 2.97 12.12 -3.88
N MET A 157 2.98 10.90 -4.43
CA MET A 157 4.23 10.22 -4.75
C MET A 157 4.71 10.63 -6.13
N TYR A 158 6.01 10.73 -6.27
CA TYR A 158 6.66 10.98 -7.54
C TYR A 158 7.78 9.96 -7.77
N PRO A 159 7.81 9.24 -8.91
CA PRO A 159 6.92 9.35 -10.07
C PRO A 159 5.45 9.03 -9.78
N ALA A 160 4.51 9.53 -10.60
CA ALA A 160 3.07 9.35 -10.37
C ALA A 160 2.65 7.87 -10.39
N ALA A 161 3.24 7.06 -11.27
CA ALA A 161 3.07 5.61 -11.32
C ALA A 161 3.87 4.93 -10.19
N SER A 162 3.45 5.17 -8.95
CA SER A 162 4.01 4.58 -7.74
C SER A 162 2.90 4.17 -6.79
N VAL A 163 3.17 3.19 -5.93
CA VAL A 163 2.25 2.72 -4.90
C VAL A 163 3.04 2.48 -3.61
N CYS A 164 2.46 2.79 -2.46
CA CYS A 164 3.04 2.46 -1.16
C CYS A 164 1.94 2.03 -0.20
N GLY A 165 2.31 1.28 0.83
CA GLY A 165 1.36 0.82 1.83
C GLY A 165 1.99 -0.08 2.88
N TRP A 166 1.11 -0.76 3.59
CA TRP A 166 1.45 -1.75 4.62
C TRP A 166 1.09 -3.16 4.13
N TYR A 167 1.57 -4.17 4.83
CA TYR A 167 1.12 -5.55 4.71
C TYR A 167 0.64 -6.05 6.07
N PHE A 168 -0.55 -6.64 6.10
CA PHE A 168 -1.12 -7.31 7.27
C PHE A 168 -1.36 -8.78 6.91
N SER A 169 -0.95 -9.69 7.80
CA SER A 169 -1.09 -11.13 7.58
C SER A 169 -2.25 -11.77 8.34
N HIS A 170 -2.96 -11.02 9.19
CA HIS A 170 -4.03 -11.59 9.99
C HIS A 170 -5.17 -12.12 9.08
N PRO A 171 -5.65 -13.36 9.28
CA PRO A 171 -6.63 -13.97 8.39
C PRO A 171 -7.98 -13.25 8.31
N ASP A 172 -8.40 -12.61 9.41
CA ASP A 172 -9.61 -11.79 9.44
C ASP A 172 -9.39 -10.31 9.01
N SER A 173 -8.18 -9.96 8.58
CA SER A 173 -7.91 -8.61 8.10
C SER A 173 -8.70 -8.31 6.83
N LYS A 174 -9.27 -7.11 6.74
CA LYS A 174 -10.14 -6.71 5.64
C LYS A 174 -10.15 -5.21 5.45
N TYR A 175 -10.51 -4.78 4.24
CA TYR A 175 -10.76 -3.37 3.98
C TYR A 175 -12.09 -2.91 4.57
N PHE A 176 -12.10 -1.69 5.10
CA PHE A 176 -13.27 -0.99 5.62
C PHE A 176 -13.10 0.51 5.39
N SER A 177 -14.14 1.30 5.68
CA SER A 177 -14.09 2.76 5.56
C SER A 177 -14.25 3.43 6.92
N VAL A 178 -13.40 4.42 7.18
CA VAL A 178 -13.52 5.38 8.31
C VAL A 178 -13.91 6.79 7.85
N ILE A 179 -14.13 6.98 6.55
CA ILE A 179 -14.42 8.30 5.96
C ILE A 179 -15.82 8.80 6.35
N ASN A 180 -16.75 7.88 6.58
CA ASN A 180 -18.13 8.18 6.97
C ASN A 180 -18.33 8.12 8.51
N ASN A 181 -17.25 8.32 9.27
CA ASN A 181 -17.35 8.56 10.71
C ASN A 181 -18.20 9.81 10.99
#